data_AF-A0A8S1Q3W1-F1
#
_entry.id   AF-A0A8S1Q3W1-F1
#
_cell.length_a   1.000
_cell.length_b   1.000
_cell.length_c   1.000
_cell.angle_alpha   90.00
_cell.angle_beta   90.00
_cell.angle_gamma   90.00
#
_symmetry.space_group_name_H-M   'P 1'
#
loop_
_entity.id
_entity.type
_entity.pdbx_description
1 polymer ?
#
loop_
_entity_poly.entity_id
_entity_poly.type
_entity_poly.pdbx_seq_one_letter_code
_entity_poly.pdbx_strand_id
1 'polypeptide(L)'
;MENNNDIPTMLKSNLQTNRRSLKISVVHPTDESLTNVQDEERFLYEKRQWEIIPQSVSLENIQKEQMERYKGEWNWGVFVEFFLYHQIFFTILGPFMVILFSVWPGMTLMRNMKFYGNSMAFYMQTLLWFGSVIGGLGYFLWDESLITLTEILFLWYALTIRSVVIAAKYATFSRSVIMLYKSTLLPEDVFSFDLMMGEWREQSPKILFLEPYRSLLRYQFEISLFKMDFIVQPHQETKVAIAKVDINFYKDTGISLDNDEYSGFKLFGYLVSHYQIKNSPNTHLLICVLEAFILSTTPIWLRIGQLLNSC
;
A
#
# COMPACT_ATOMS: atom_id res chain seq x y z
N MET A 1 -5.35 -42.16 78.87
CA MET A 1 -6.57 -42.85 78.43
C MET A 1 -6.71 -42.62 76.94
N GLU A 2 -6.91 -43.70 76.22
CA GLU A 2 -6.74 -43.89 74.77
C GLU A 2 -7.70 -43.07 73.89
N ASN A 3 -7.21 -42.69 72.72
CA ASN A 3 -7.92 -42.62 71.43
C ASN A 3 -6.83 -42.33 70.37
N ASN A 4 -6.34 -43.28 69.57
CA ASN A 4 -7.01 -44.01 68.49
C ASN A 4 -7.80 -43.10 67.54
N ASN A 5 -7.21 -42.78 66.37
CA ASN A 5 -7.68 -43.28 65.07
C ASN A 5 -7.25 -42.38 63.90
N ASP A 6 -6.50 -43.02 63.01
CA ASP A 6 -6.76 -43.12 61.58
C ASP A 6 -6.64 -41.91 60.64
N ILE A 7 -5.60 -42.06 59.83
CA ILE A 7 -5.38 -41.52 58.49
C ILE A 7 -6.54 -41.91 57.56
N PRO A 8 -7.09 -40.97 56.78
CA PRO A 8 -7.74 -41.30 55.50
C PRO A 8 -6.80 -40.97 54.35
N THR A 9 -6.32 -42.04 53.71
CA THR A 9 -5.88 -42.04 52.32
C THR A 9 -7.13 -41.94 51.45
N MET A 10 -7.23 -40.94 50.57
CA MET A 10 -8.03 -40.93 49.32
C MET A 10 -8.06 -39.51 48.74
N LEU A 11 -7.03 -39.15 47.98
CA LEU A 11 -7.14 -38.08 46.98
C LEU A 11 -6.28 -38.46 45.77
N LYS A 12 -6.71 -39.52 45.09
CA LYS A 12 -6.25 -39.87 43.75
C LYS A 12 -7.24 -39.32 42.72
N SER A 13 -6.70 -38.48 41.86
CA SER A 13 -7.06 -38.29 40.45
C SER A 13 -8.52 -37.98 40.10
N ASN A 14 -8.82 -36.69 39.93
CA ASN A 14 -9.88 -36.22 39.04
C ASN A 14 -9.25 -35.30 37.96
N LEU A 15 -8.53 -35.92 37.03
CA LEU A 15 -8.19 -35.34 35.73
C LEU A 15 -9.19 -35.91 34.71
N GLN A 16 -10.43 -35.41 34.73
CA GLN A 16 -11.37 -35.67 33.65
C GLN A 16 -11.00 -34.82 32.44
N THR A 17 -10.26 -35.47 31.55
CA THR A 17 -9.91 -35.01 30.22
C THR A 17 -11.17 -34.95 29.37
N ASN A 18 -11.58 -33.74 29.01
CA ASN A 18 -12.67 -33.49 28.07
C ASN A 18 -12.21 -33.83 26.65
N ARG A 19 -12.15 -35.13 26.29
CA ARG A 19 -11.96 -35.58 24.90
C ARG A 19 -13.30 -35.52 24.18
N ARG A 20 -13.58 -34.40 23.52
CA ARG A 20 -14.59 -34.33 22.45
C ARG A 20 -14.11 -35.20 21.29
N SER A 21 -14.77 -36.35 21.08
CA SER A 21 -14.58 -37.16 19.87
C SER A 21 -15.14 -36.39 18.67
N LEU A 22 -14.25 -35.85 17.83
CA LEU A 22 -14.58 -35.44 16.47
C LEU A 22 -14.95 -36.69 15.66
N LYS A 23 -16.26 -36.91 15.46
CA LYS A 23 -16.74 -37.81 14.41
C LYS A 23 -16.49 -37.12 13.08
N ILE A 24 -15.36 -37.42 12.46
CA ILE A 24 -15.10 -37.11 11.05
C ILE A 24 -16.00 -38.05 10.24
N SER A 25 -17.12 -37.55 9.73
CA SER A 25 -17.87 -38.24 8.69
C SER A 25 -17.07 -38.07 7.39
N VAL A 26 -16.42 -39.14 6.97
CA VAL A 26 -15.83 -39.24 5.63
C VAL A 26 -16.99 -39.25 4.64
N VAL A 27 -17.22 -38.12 3.98
CA VAL A 27 -18.16 -38.02 2.85
C VAL A 27 -17.47 -38.68 1.66
N HIS A 28 -18.02 -39.79 1.19
CA HIS A 28 -17.60 -40.40 -0.07
C HIS A 28 -18.01 -39.49 -1.24
N PRO A 29 -17.11 -39.21 -2.20
CA PRO A 29 -17.47 -38.55 -3.44
C PRO A 29 -18.05 -39.60 -4.39
N THR A 30 -19.37 -39.62 -4.53
CA THR A 30 -20.01 -40.22 -5.69
C THR A 30 -21.00 -39.20 -6.25
N ASP A 31 -20.88 -38.98 -7.56
CA ASP A 31 -21.75 -38.23 -8.46
C ASP A 31 -21.43 -36.74 -8.66
N GLU A 32 -20.27 -36.49 -9.27
CA GLU A 32 -20.03 -35.33 -10.14
C GLU A 32 -20.91 -35.45 -11.40
N SER A 33 -22.04 -34.73 -11.46
CA SER A 33 -22.63 -34.18 -12.70
C SER A 33 -24.00 -33.51 -12.54
N LEU A 34 -24.32 -33.03 -11.34
CA LEU A 34 -25.43 -32.08 -11.16
C LEU A 34 -24.86 -30.78 -10.59
N THR A 35 -24.20 -30.00 -11.45
CA THR A 35 -24.09 -28.55 -11.21
C THR A 35 -25.52 -28.03 -11.10
N ASN A 36 -25.90 -27.78 -9.86
CA ASN A 36 -27.24 -27.36 -9.49
C ASN A 36 -27.54 -26.08 -10.26
N VAL A 37 -28.58 -26.08 -11.11
CA VAL A 37 -28.98 -24.90 -11.93
C VAL A 37 -29.16 -23.65 -11.04
N GLN A 38 -29.46 -23.85 -9.76
CA GLN A 38 -29.49 -22.80 -8.73
C GLN A 38 -28.15 -22.11 -8.48
N ASP A 39 -27.00 -22.78 -8.58
CA ASP A 39 -25.69 -22.16 -8.36
C ASP A 39 -25.28 -21.28 -9.56
N GLU A 40 -25.63 -21.71 -10.77
CA GLU A 40 -25.37 -20.92 -11.99
C GLU A 40 -26.31 -19.71 -12.07
N GLU A 41 -27.59 -19.86 -11.72
CA GLU A 41 -28.52 -18.73 -11.60
C GLU A 41 -28.13 -17.78 -10.47
N ARG A 42 -27.63 -18.30 -9.33
CA ARG A 42 -27.13 -17.48 -8.22
C ARG A 42 -25.88 -16.69 -8.61
N PHE A 43 -24.95 -17.31 -9.33
CA PHE A 43 -23.77 -16.63 -9.87
C PHE A 43 -24.16 -15.54 -10.88
N LEU A 44 -25.10 -15.83 -11.78
CA LEU A 44 -25.60 -14.87 -12.76
C LEU A 44 -26.42 -13.74 -12.10
N TYR A 45 -27.13 -14.02 -11.01
CA TYR A 45 -27.87 -13.03 -10.23
C TYR A 45 -26.94 -12.11 -9.45
N GLU A 46 -25.92 -12.65 -8.77
CA GLU A 46 -24.86 -11.85 -8.15
C GLU A 46 -24.19 -10.96 -9.20
N LYS A 47 -23.75 -11.54 -10.32
CA LYS A 47 -23.14 -10.80 -11.44
C LYS A 47 -24.05 -9.67 -11.97
N ARG A 48 -25.36 -9.91 -12.09
CA ARG A 48 -26.34 -8.88 -12.52
C ARG A 48 -26.55 -7.80 -11.46
N GLN A 49 -26.50 -8.14 -10.17
CA GLN A 49 -26.56 -7.14 -9.10
C GLN A 49 -25.33 -6.24 -9.08
N TRP A 50 -24.14 -6.75 -9.41
CA TRP A 50 -22.94 -5.93 -9.61
C TRP A 50 -23.07 -4.96 -10.79
N GLU A 51 -23.88 -5.30 -11.80
CA GLU A 51 -24.09 -4.47 -13.01
C GLU A 51 -25.21 -3.42 -12.85
N ILE A 52 -26.14 -3.59 -11.89
CA ILE A 52 -27.36 -2.76 -11.79
C ILE A 52 -27.30 -1.74 -10.65
N ILE A 53 -26.44 -1.89 -9.64
CA ILE A 53 -26.36 -0.90 -8.56
C ILE A 53 -25.52 0.29 -9.07
N PRO A 54 -26.10 1.49 -9.31
CA PRO A 54 -25.30 2.71 -9.36
C PRO A 54 -24.70 2.86 -7.97
N GLN A 55 -23.49 2.35 -7.85
CA GLN A 55 -22.76 2.22 -6.63
C GLN A 55 -22.44 3.65 -6.18
N SER A 56 -23.32 4.24 -5.38
CA SER A 56 -22.89 5.19 -4.35
C SER A 56 -22.05 4.35 -3.38
N VAL A 57 -20.84 3.98 -3.83
CA VAL A 57 -19.90 3.27 -3.00
C VAL A 57 -19.61 4.24 -1.88
N SER A 58 -20.21 4.01 -0.71
CA SER A 58 -19.87 4.80 0.45
C SER A 58 -18.37 4.60 0.68
N LEU A 59 -17.67 5.69 0.96
CA LEU A 59 -16.24 5.69 1.26
C LEU A 59 -15.89 4.63 2.33
N GLU A 60 -16.82 4.41 3.26
CA GLU A 60 -16.80 3.36 4.27
C GLU A 60 -16.78 1.93 3.71
N ASN A 61 -17.59 1.62 2.68
CA ASN A 61 -17.58 0.31 2.03
C ASN A 61 -16.26 0.05 1.30
N ILE A 62 -15.64 1.10 0.72
CA ILE A 62 -14.33 0.98 0.07
C ILE A 62 -13.24 0.78 1.09
N GLN A 63 -13.26 1.55 2.18
CA GLN A 63 -12.32 1.37 3.29
C GLN A 63 -12.43 -0.04 3.85
N LYS A 64 -13.66 -0.53 4.05
CA LYS A 64 -13.92 -1.90 4.48
C LYS A 64 -13.40 -2.93 3.45
N GLU A 65 -13.70 -2.77 2.17
CA GLU A 65 -13.19 -3.63 1.10
C GLU A 65 -11.64 -3.60 1.05
N GLN A 66 -11.01 -2.44 1.21
CA GLN A 66 -9.56 -2.25 1.25
C GLN A 66 -8.92 -2.82 2.54
N MET A 67 -9.68 -2.92 3.63
CA MET A 67 -9.25 -3.58 4.86
C MET A 67 -9.39 -5.10 4.77
N GLU A 68 -10.42 -5.59 4.09
CA GLU A 68 -10.71 -7.02 3.91
C GLU A 68 -9.91 -7.66 2.76
N ARG A 69 -9.53 -6.88 1.74
CA ARG A 69 -8.70 -7.37 0.63
C ARG A 69 -7.23 -7.44 1.02
N TYR A 70 -6.82 -8.64 1.41
CA TYR A 70 -5.41 -8.96 1.65
C TYR A 70 -4.74 -9.67 0.46
N LYS A 71 -5.51 -10.14 -0.53
CA LYS A 71 -5.01 -10.70 -1.80
C LYS A 71 -5.15 -9.67 -2.92
N GLY A 72 -4.03 -9.18 -3.44
CA GLY A 72 -4.03 -8.36 -4.65
C GLY A 72 -4.27 -9.23 -5.87
N GLU A 73 -5.31 -8.95 -6.64
CA GLU A 73 -5.52 -9.53 -7.97
C GLU A 73 -4.84 -8.64 -9.01
N TRP A 74 -4.07 -9.22 -9.92
CA TRP A 74 -3.40 -8.46 -10.97
C TRP A 74 -4.28 -8.35 -12.23
N ASN A 75 -4.54 -7.12 -12.68
CA ASN A 75 -5.32 -6.85 -13.89
C ASN A 75 -4.46 -6.23 -15.00
N TRP A 76 -4.10 -7.05 -16.00
CA TRP A 76 -3.30 -6.61 -17.15
C TRP A 76 -3.96 -5.51 -18.00
N GLY A 77 -5.29 -5.53 -18.14
CA GLY A 77 -6.00 -4.50 -18.90
C GLY A 77 -5.85 -3.13 -18.25
N VAL A 78 -6.03 -3.07 -16.93
CA VAL A 78 -5.84 -1.85 -16.13
C VAL A 78 -4.37 -1.44 -16.13
N PHE A 79 -3.44 -2.38 -16.02
CA PHE A 79 -2.00 -2.10 -16.11
C PHE A 79 -1.67 -1.35 -17.41
N VAL A 80 -2.03 -1.93 -18.56
CA VAL A 80 -1.70 -1.35 -19.88
C VAL A 80 -2.39 -0.01 -20.07
N GLU A 81 -3.66 0.10 -19.68
CA GLU A 81 -4.43 1.35 -19.75
C GLU A 81 -3.73 2.50 -18.99
N PHE A 82 -3.45 2.29 -17.70
CA PHE A 82 -2.82 3.32 -16.88
C PHE A 82 -1.35 3.55 -17.25
N PHE A 83 -0.63 2.52 -17.70
CA PHE A 83 0.72 2.66 -18.23
C PHE A 83 0.74 3.62 -19.43
N LEU A 84 -0.17 3.43 -20.40
CA LEU A 84 -0.29 4.31 -21.56
C LEU A 84 -0.66 5.73 -21.15
N TYR A 85 -1.57 5.91 -20.18
CA TYR A 85 -1.91 7.25 -19.69
C TYR A 85 -0.67 7.98 -19.14
N HIS A 86 0.13 7.31 -18.32
CA HIS A 86 1.33 7.92 -17.75
C HIS A 86 2.43 8.11 -18.80
N GLN A 87 2.57 7.21 -19.77
CA GLN A 87 3.56 7.36 -20.84
C GLN A 87 3.22 8.53 -21.76
N ILE A 88 1.94 8.69 -22.12
CA ILE A 88 1.48 9.83 -22.90
C ILE A 88 1.72 11.14 -22.14
N PHE A 89 1.42 11.17 -20.83
CA PHE A 89 1.68 12.36 -20.01
C PHE A 89 3.19 12.65 -19.90
N PHE A 90 4.01 11.72 -19.40
CA PHE A 90 5.41 12.01 -19.08
C PHE A 90 6.34 12.16 -20.28
N THR A 91 5.99 11.58 -21.44
CA THR A 91 6.88 11.57 -22.61
C THR A 91 6.38 12.39 -23.78
N ILE A 92 5.06 12.47 -24.00
CA ILE A 92 4.51 13.00 -25.26
C ILE A 92 3.83 14.36 -25.04
N LEU A 93 2.75 14.41 -24.27
CA LEU A 93 1.84 15.56 -24.24
C LEU A 93 1.93 16.39 -22.95
N GLY A 94 2.31 15.80 -21.83
CA GLY A 94 2.34 16.48 -20.53
C GLY A 94 1.00 17.14 -20.18
N PRO A 95 0.99 18.42 -19.77
CA PRO A 95 -0.24 19.12 -19.39
C PRO A 95 -1.22 19.28 -20.55
N PHE A 96 -0.77 19.18 -21.81
CA PHE A 96 -1.64 19.26 -22.98
C PHE A 96 -2.48 17.99 -23.21
N MET A 97 -2.19 16.91 -22.48
CA MET A 97 -2.98 15.67 -22.51
C MET A 97 -4.46 15.92 -22.20
N VAL A 98 -4.77 16.95 -21.40
CA VAL A 98 -6.14 17.36 -21.07
C VAL A 98 -6.99 17.64 -22.31
N ILE A 99 -6.41 18.16 -23.39
CA ILE A 99 -7.15 18.43 -24.63
C ILE A 99 -7.66 17.11 -25.22
N LEU A 100 -6.77 16.12 -25.36
CA LEU A 100 -7.08 14.82 -25.93
C LEU A 100 -8.00 13.99 -25.02
N PHE A 101 -7.77 14.04 -23.71
CA PHE A 101 -8.42 13.19 -22.71
C PHE A 101 -9.70 13.81 -22.11
N SER A 102 -10.08 15.02 -22.56
CA SER A 102 -11.32 15.68 -22.16
C SER A 102 -12.58 14.89 -22.57
N VAL A 103 -12.52 14.18 -23.70
CA VAL A 103 -13.64 13.40 -24.26
C VAL A 103 -13.64 11.96 -23.73
N TRP A 104 -12.48 11.31 -23.69
CA TRP A 104 -12.32 9.94 -23.20
C TRP A 104 -10.91 9.80 -22.63
N PRO A 105 -10.72 9.27 -21.40
CA PRO A 105 -11.63 8.60 -20.47
C PRO A 105 -12.42 9.55 -19.55
N GLY A 106 -12.20 10.86 -19.65
CA GLY A 106 -12.94 11.89 -18.91
C GLY A 106 -12.11 12.68 -17.89
N MET A 107 -12.57 13.89 -17.59
CA MET A 107 -11.86 14.84 -16.72
C MET A 107 -11.73 14.39 -15.26
N THR A 108 -12.66 13.57 -14.78
CA THR A 108 -12.63 13.03 -13.41
C THR A 108 -11.39 12.18 -13.19
N LEU A 109 -11.11 11.25 -14.10
CA LEU A 109 -9.92 10.41 -14.02
C LEU A 109 -8.64 11.25 -14.11
N MET A 110 -8.59 12.24 -15.00
CA MET A 110 -7.43 13.14 -15.13
C MET A 110 -7.13 13.90 -13.84
N ARG A 111 -8.18 14.38 -13.14
CA ARG A 111 -8.03 15.03 -11.83
C ARG A 111 -7.58 14.05 -10.75
N ASN A 112 -8.15 12.86 -10.70
CA ASN A 112 -7.76 11.84 -9.73
C ASN A 112 -6.30 11.40 -9.93
N MET A 113 -5.83 11.25 -11.17
CA MET A 113 -4.42 10.95 -11.47
C MET A 113 -3.49 12.16 -11.31
N LYS A 114 -4.00 13.33 -10.94
CA LYS A 114 -3.25 14.59 -10.80
C LYS A 114 -2.56 15.05 -12.10
N PHE A 115 -3.11 14.67 -13.25
CA PHE A 115 -2.71 15.23 -14.56
C PHE A 115 -3.36 16.57 -14.86
N TYR A 116 -4.30 16.99 -14.02
CA TYR A 116 -4.98 18.27 -14.13
C TYR A 116 -5.44 18.77 -12.76
N GLY A 117 -5.50 20.09 -12.59
CA GLY A 117 -6.02 20.77 -11.41
C GLY A 117 -4.96 21.52 -10.60
N ASN A 118 -5.41 22.21 -9.56
CA ASN A 118 -4.54 23.01 -8.69
C ASN A 118 -3.99 22.16 -7.53
N SER A 119 -3.03 21.27 -7.82
CA SER A 119 -2.36 20.44 -6.80
C SER A 119 -0.85 20.48 -6.97
N MET A 120 -0.11 20.38 -5.86
CA MET A 120 1.36 20.32 -5.91
C MET A 120 1.86 19.15 -6.74
N ALA A 121 1.16 18.00 -6.69
CA ALA A 121 1.46 16.84 -7.51
C ALA A 121 1.37 17.14 -9.01
N PHE A 122 0.38 17.90 -9.45
CA PHE A 122 0.25 18.32 -10.85
C PHE A 122 1.41 19.22 -11.27
N TYR A 123 1.75 20.22 -10.45
CA TYR A 123 2.85 21.14 -10.76
C TYR A 123 4.20 20.42 -10.84
N MET A 124 4.47 19.49 -9.91
CA MET A 124 5.71 18.70 -9.92
C MET A 124 5.81 17.77 -11.13
N GLN A 125 4.70 17.13 -11.52
CA GLN A 125 4.66 16.29 -12.73
C GLN A 125 4.82 17.11 -14.01
N THR A 126 4.23 18.30 -14.05
CA THR A 126 4.37 19.24 -15.17
C THR A 126 5.80 19.76 -15.27
N LEU A 127 6.44 20.10 -14.14
CA LEU A 127 7.85 20.50 -14.10
C LEU A 127 8.76 19.38 -14.61
N LEU A 128 8.51 18.14 -14.20
CA LEU A 128 9.26 16.97 -14.67
C LEU A 128 9.13 16.80 -16.20
N TRP A 129 7.92 16.96 -16.73
CA TRP A 129 7.67 16.92 -18.18
C TRP A 129 8.35 18.07 -18.93
N PHE A 130 8.30 19.31 -18.40
CA PHE A 130 9.03 20.43 -19.01
C PHE A 130 10.53 20.16 -19.03
N GLY A 131 11.09 19.64 -17.94
CA GLY A 131 12.49 19.24 -17.87
C GLY A 131 12.85 18.17 -18.90
N SER A 132 11.97 17.18 -19.12
CA SER A 132 12.22 16.13 -20.11
C SER A 132 12.16 16.64 -21.55
N VAL A 133 11.20 17.51 -21.87
CA VAL A 133 11.09 18.15 -23.19
C VAL A 133 12.27 19.07 -23.46
N ILE A 134 12.65 19.91 -22.49
CA ILE A 134 13.81 20.80 -22.63
C ILE A 134 15.09 19.98 -22.81
N GLY A 135 15.28 18.91 -22.03
CA GLY A 135 16.43 18.02 -22.18
C GLY A 135 16.47 17.37 -23.56
N GLY A 136 15.33 16.86 -24.04
CA GLY A 136 15.22 16.26 -25.38
C GLY A 136 15.45 17.26 -26.52
N LEU A 137 14.88 18.46 -26.45
CA LEU A 137 15.12 19.51 -27.43
C LEU A 137 16.57 20.01 -27.38
N GLY A 138 17.14 20.14 -26.18
CA GLY A 138 18.53 20.53 -25.98
C GLY A 138 19.50 19.57 -26.66
N TYR A 139 19.22 18.27 -26.65
CA TYR A 139 20.02 17.28 -27.39
C TYR A 139 20.05 17.53 -28.91
N PHE A 140 18.96 18.00 -29.51
CA PHE A 140 18.89 18.26 -30.95
C PHE A 140 19.33 19.67 -31.35
N LEU A 141 19.21 20.65 -30.45
CA LEU A 141 19.44 22.06 -30.74
C LEU A 141 20.81 22.58 -30.27
N TRP A 142 21.46 21.91 -29.31
CA TRP A 142 22.77 22.29 -28.80
C TRP A 142 23.85 21.31 -29.27
N ASP A 143 25.11 21.74 -29.19
CA ASP A 143 26.25 20.89 -29.53
C ASP A 143 26.25 19.60 -28.69
N GLU A 144 26.59 18.49 -29.34
CA GLU A 144 26.60 17.13 -28.75
C GLU A 144 27.49 16.99 -27.51
N SER A 145 28.34 17.99 -27.24
CA SER A 145 29.21 18.03 -26.06
C SER A 145 28.44 18.25 -24.74
N LEU A 146 27.23 18.84 -24.78
CA LEU A 146 26.49 19.24 -23.57
C LEU A 146 25.49 18.20 -23.07
N ILE A 147 24.78 17.52 -23.97
CA ILE A 147 23.80 16.47 -23.63
C ILE A 147 24.10 15.24 -24.47
N THR A 148 24.37 14.13 -23.81
CA THR A 148 24.68 12.87 -24.48
C THR A 148 23.43 12.05 -24.75
N LEU A 149 23.45 11.23 -25.81
CA LEU A 149 22.38 10.27 -26.10
C LEU A 149 22.09 9.36 -24.90
N THR A 150 23.13 8.94 -24.18
CA THR A 150 23.03 8.11 -22.98
C THR A 150 22.18 8.77 -21.89
N GLU A 151 22.33 10.07 -21.65
CA GLU A 151 21.52 10.82 -20.67
C GLU A 151 20.04 10.87 -21.07
N ILE A 152 19.76 11.06 -22.37
CA ILE A 152 18.38 11.02 -22.89
C ILE A 152 17.78 9.62 -22.74
N LEU A 153 18.52 8.56 -23.05
CA LEU A 153 18.06 7.19 -22.87
C LEU A 153 17.79 6.87 -21.39
N PHE A 154 18.66 7.29 -20.48
CA PHE A 154 18.44 7.11 -19.04
C PHE A 154 17.23 7.88 -18.53
N LEU A 155 17.02 9.12 -19.00
CA LEU A 155 15.83 9.89 -18.68
C LEU A 155 14.56 9.15 -19.13
N TRP A 156 14.52 8.65 -20.36
CA TRP A 156 13.38 7.91 -20.89
C TRP A 156 13.15 6.60 -20.13
N TYR A 157 14.21 5.88 -19.80
CA TYR A 157 14.15 4.67 -18.98
C TYR A 157 13.59 4.96 -17.58
N ALA A 158 14.05 6.03 -16.92
CA ALA A 158 13.57 6.45 -15.61
C ALA A 158 12.08 6.83 -15.63
N LEU A 159 11.64 7.59 -16.65
CA LEU A 159 10.22 7.92 -16.84
C LEU A 159 9.37 6.68 -17.10
N THR A 160 9.88 5.72 -17.88
CA THR A 160 9.20 4.45 -18.16
C THR A 160 9.04 3.60 -16.91
N ILE A 161 10.10 3.42 -16.11
CA ILE A 161 10.02 2.72 -14.82
C ILE A 161 8.97 3.38 -13.92
N ARG A 162 8.98 4.71 -13.84
CA ARG A 162 7.99 5.45 -13.05
C ARG A 162 6.57 5.13 -13.51
N SER A 163 6.31 5.15 -14.81
CA SER A 163 5.01 4.75 -15.39
C SER A 163 4.64 3.31 -15.04
N VAL A 164 5.59 2.36 -15.10
CA VAL A 164 5.38 0.95 -14.74
C VAL A 164 4.99 0.79 -13.27
N VAL A 165 5.69 1.45 -12.34
CA VAL A 165 5.39 1.37 -10.91
C VAL A 165 3.99 1.92 -10.60
N ILE A 166 3.63 3.05 -11.22
CA ILE A 166 2.30 3.64 -11.04
C ILE A 166 1.21 2.74 -11.64
N ALA A 167 1.41 2.24 -12.86
CA ALA A 167 0.48 1.32 -13.51
C ALA A 167 0.32 0.00 -12.72
N ALA A 168 1.41 -0.54 -12.17
CA ALA A 168 1.40 -1.74 -11.33
C ALA A 168 0.54 -1.54 -10.08
N LYS A 169 0.58 -0.35 -9.46
CA LYS A 169 -0.32 -0.01 -8.36
C LYS A 169 -1.79 -0.06 -8.80
N TYR A 170 -2.15 0.57 -9.91
CA TYR A 170 -3.54 0.51 -10.37
C TYR A 170 -3.95 -0.90 -10.79
N ALA A 171 -3.02 -1.70 -11.32
CA ALA A 171 -3.27 -3.07 -11.70
C ALA A 171 -3.62 -3.99 -10.52
N THR A 172 -3.25 -3.64 -9.29
CA THR A 172 -3.61 -4.40 -8.07
C THR A 172 -4.90 -3.93 -7.43
N PHE A 173 -5.53 -2.86 -7.94
CA PHE A 173 -6.81 -2.36 -7.43
C PHE A 173 -7.98 -3.22 -7.90
N SER A 174 -9.02 -3.27 -7.07
CA SER A 174 -10.28 -3.92 -7.46
C SER A 174 -10.97 -3.15 -8.58
N ARG A 175 -11.81 -3.85 -9.35
CA ARG A 175 -12.59 -3.22 -10.42
C ARG A 175 -13.48 -2.09 -9.88
N SER A 176 -14.07 -2.27 -8.70
CA SER A 176 -14.90 -1.26 -8.02
C SER A 176 -14.10 0.01 -7.73
N VAL A 177 -12.87 -0.13 -7.22
CA VAL A 177 -11.97 0.99 -6.95
C VAL A 177 -11.58 1.68 -8.27
N ILE A 178 -11.23 0.94 -9.30
CA ILE A 178 -10.91 1.53 -10.61
C ILE A 178 -12.13 2.27 -11.20
N MET A 179 -13.33 1.71 -11.08
CA MET A 179 -14.55 2.40 -11.50
C MET A 179 -14.77 3.70 -10.72
N LEU A 180 -14.58 3.68 -9.41
CA LEU A 180 -14.65 4.87 -8.57
C LEU A 180 -13.66 5.95 -9.00
N TYR A 181 -12.41 5.58 -9.28
CA TYR A 181 -11.39 6.50 -9.81
C TYR A 181 -11.79 7.12 -11.16
N LYS A 182 -12.58 6.40 -11.97
CA LYS A 182 -13.06 6.88 -13.27
C LYS A 182 -14.32 7.74 -13.15
N SER A 183 -15.23 7.39 -12.23
CA SER A 183 -16.57 8.00 -12.13
C SER A 183 -16.64 9.19 -11.17
N THR A 184 -15.87 9.15 -10.08
CA THR A 184 -16.08 10.05 -8.93
C THR A 184 -14.79 10.80 -8.61
N LEU A 185 -14.88 12.11 -8.38
CA LEU A 185 -13.73 12.89 -7.91
C LEU A 185 -13.42 12.48 -6.46
N LEU A 186 -12.23 11.93 -6.24
CA LEU A 186 -11.83 11.48 -4.92
C LEU A 186 -11.37 12.67 -4.07
N PRO A 187 -11.75 12.71 -2.78
CA PRO A 187 -11.22 13.69 -1.86
C PRO A 187 -9.73 13.39 -1.59
N GLU A 188 -8.95 14.42 -1.28
CA GLU A 188 -7.48 14.35 -1.21
C GLU A 188 -6.98 13.37 -0.13
N ASP A 189 -7.72 13.25 0.95
CA ASP A 189 -7.53 12.32 2.06
C ASP A 189 -7.65 10.85 1.61
N VAL A 190 -8.61 10.51 0.76
CA VAL A 190 -8.71 9.15 0.18
C VAL A 190 -7.59 8.88 -0.81
N PHE A 191 -7.26 9.86 -1.64
CA PHE A 191 -6.18 9.72 -2.59
C PHE A 191 -4.82 9.56 -1.90
N SER A 192 -4.56 10.34 -0.85
CA SER A 192 -3.34 10.26 -0.05
C SER A 192 -3.26 8.96 0.75
N PHE A 193 -4.41 8.44 1.24
CA PHE A 193 -4.52 7.10 1.80
C PHE A 193 -4.02 6.04 0.82
N ASP A 194 -4.46 6.09 -0.44
CA ASP A 194 -4.06 5.14 -1.47
C ASP A 194 -2.60 5.33 -1.90
N LEU A 195 -2.05 6.53 -1.78
CA LEU A 195 -0.67 6.85 -2.16
C LEU A 195 0.39 6.39 -1.14
N MET A 196 0.00 5.48 -0.22
CA MET A 196 0.71 4.84 0.90
C MET A 196 2.23 5.00 1.05
N MET A 197 3.02 5.16 -0.02
CA MET A 197 4.45 5.50 -0.02
C MET A 197 4.84 6.61 0.96
N GLY A 198 4.07 7.70 1.05
CA GLY A 198 4.37 8.79 1.99
C GLY A 198 4.26 8.34 3.45
N GLU A 199 3.15 7.71 3.79
CA GLU A 199 2.91 7.18 5.14
C GLU A 199 3.81 5.97 5.46
N TRP A 200 4.23 5.19 4.46
CA TRP A 200 5.23 4.13 4.60
C TRP A 200 6.60 4.71 4.92
N ARG A 201 6.97 5.84 4.31
CA ARG A 201 8.21 6.53 4.68
C ARG A 201 8.13 7.06 6.11
N GLU A 202 6.99 7.63 6.49
CA GLU A 202 6.78 8.24 7.81
C GLU A 202 6.44 7.21 8.90
N GLN A 203 6.10 5.98 8.53
CA GLN A 203 5.59 4.92 9.41
C GLN A 203 4.52 5.45 10.36
N SER A 204 3.49 6.08 9.81
CA SER A 204 2.40 6.63 10.61
C SER A 204 1.73 5.55 11.48
N PRO A 205 1.10 5.91 12.61
CA PRO A 205 0.36 4.96 13.47
C PRO A 205 -0.59 4.04 12.68
N LYS A 206 -1.21 4.60 11.64
CA LYS A 206 -2.04 3.91 10.68
C LYS A 206 -1.31 2.79 9.94
N ILE A 207 -0.12 3.05 9.37
CA ILE A 207 0.68 2.03 8.66
C ILE A 207 1.21 0.98 9.64
N LEU A 208 1.67 1.41 10.81
CA LEU A 208 2.15 0.53 11.87
C LEU A 208 1.09 -0.47 12.34
N PHE A 209 -0.19 -0.11 12.22
CA PHE A 209 -1.30 -1.01 12.47
C PHE A 209 -1.69 -1.82 11.22
N LEU A 210 -1.98 -1.15 10.10
CA LEU A 210 -2.56 -1.75 8.90
C LEU A 210 -1.66 -2.81 8.28
N GLU A 211 -0.34 -2.61 8.24
CA GLU A 211 0.55 -3.57 7.58
C GLU A 211 0.69 -4.89 8.35
N PRO A 212 0.99 -4.89 9.67
CA PRO A 212 0.94 -6.13 10.45
C PRO A 212 -0.44 -6.78 10.40
N TYR A 213 -1.52 -5.98 10.49
CA TYR A 213 -2.90 -6.48 10.45
C TYR A 213 -3.19 -7.22 9.13
N ARG A 214 -2.93 -6.56 8.00
CA ARG A 214 -3.09 -7.15 6.66
C ARG A 214 -2.18 -8.37 6.49
N SER A 215 -0.97 -8.35 7.06
CA SER A 215 -0.07 -9.50 7.03
C SER A 215 -0.66 -10.71 7.76
N LEU A 216 -1.20 -10.51 8.97
CA LEU A 216 -1.88 -11.59 9.71
C LEU A 216 -3.06 -12.15 8.92
N LEU A 217 -3.89 -11.28 8.33
CA LEU A 217 -5.01 -11.69 7.48
C LEU A 217 -4.56 -12.48 6.24
N ARG A 218 -3.47 -12.07 5.57
CA ARG A 218 -2.90 -12.80 4.41
C ARG A 218 -2.59 -14.25 4.72
N TYR A 219 -2.06 -14.50 5.90
CA TYR A 219 -1.69 -15.83 6.37
C TYR A 219 -2.80 -16.51 7.20
N GLN A 220 -3.98 -15.89 7.29
CA GLN A 220 -5.11 -16.38 8.08
C GLN A 220 -4.73 -16.62 9.56
N PHE A 221 -3.80 -15.82 10.08
CA PHE A 221 -3.47 -15.84 11.50
C PHE A 221 -4.56 -15.14 12.30
N GLU A 222 -4.93 -15.76 13.41
CA GLU A 222 -5.85 -15.14 14.36
C GLU A 222 -5.16 -13.96 15.05
N ILE A 223 -5.81 -12.79 15.04
CA ILE A 223 -5.23 -11.54 15.57
C ILE A 223 -4.96 -11.65 17.07
N SER A 224 -5.79 -12.43 17.78
CA SER A 224 -5.63 -12.73 19.21
C SER A 224 -4.32 -13.49 19.52
N LEU A 225 -3.70 -14.13 18.53
CA LEU A 225 -2.43 -14.83 18.69
C LEU A 225 -1.23 -13.92 18.43
N PHE A 226 -1.43 -12.70 17.93
CA PHE A 226 -0.36 -11.74 17.70
C PHE A 226 0.03 -11.02 19.00
N LYS A 227 0.56 -11.80 19.93
CA LYS A 227 1.02 -11.38 21.27
C LYS A 227 2.46 -11.82 21.44
N MET A 228 3.22 -11.06 22.24
CA MET A 228 4.60 -11.41 22.57
C MET A 228 4.75 -11.53 24.08
N ASP A 229 5.52 -12.53 24.49
CA ASP A 229 5.92 -12.70 25.88
C ASP A 229 7.44 -12.69 25.98
N PHE A 230 7.96 -12.21 27.10
CA PHE A 230 9.39 -12.03 27.31
C PHE A 230 9.89 -12.98 28.37
N ILE A 231 10.97 -13.71 28.06
CA ILE A 231 11.67 -14.58 29.01
C ILE A 231 12.10 -13.77 30.26
N VAL A 232 12.53 -12.52 30.03
CA VAL A 232 12.88 -11.56 31.07
C VAL A 232 12.01 -10.33 30.91
N GLN A 233 11.34 -9.92 31.99
CA GLN A 233 10.47 -8.75 31.98
C GLN A 233 11.23 -7.50 31.50
N PRO A 234 10.69 -6.73 30.53
CA PRO A 234 11.31 -5.49 30.10
C PRO A 234 11.44 -4.48 31.24
N HIS A 235 12.43 -3.59 31.14
CA HIS A 235 12.55 -2.45 32.06
C HIS A 235 11.28 -1.59 32.05
N GLN A 236 10.98 -0.96 33.19
CA GLN A 236 9.75 -0.17 33.37
C GLN A 236 9.61 0.95 32.33
N GLU A 237 10.72 1.59 31.96
CA GLU A 237 10.76 2.62 30.92
C GLU A 237 10.28 2.07 29.57
N THR A 238 10.75 0.88 29.19
CA THR A 238 10.34 0.20 27.96
C THR A 238 8.86 -0.15 27.99
N LYS A 239 8.34 -0.65 29.12
CA LYS A 239 6.89 -0.94 29.26
C LYS A 239 6.03 0.29 29.05
N VAL A 240 6.41 1.41 29.68
CA VAL A 240 5.71 2.69 29.51
C VAL A 240 5.79 3.17 28.06
N ALA A 241 6.93 2.99 27.40
CA ALA A 241 7.10 3.37 26.01
C ALA A 241 6.23 2.52 25.06
N ILE A 242 6.16 1.20 25.26
CA ILE A 242 5.28 0.29 24.50
C ILE A 242 3.80 0.66 24.71
N ALA A 243 3.40 0.94 25.96
CA ALA A 243 2.01 1.30 26.27
C ALA A 243 1.57 2.64 25.66
N LYS A 244 2.52 3.55 25.40
CA LYS A 244 2.28 4.85 24.76
C LYS A 244 2.14 4.80 23.24
N VAL A 245 2.47 3.67 22.61
CA VAL A 245 2.33 3.54 21.15
C VAL A 245 0.86 3.64 20.78
N ASP A 246 0.51 4.72 20.07
CA ASP A 246 -0.85 4.91 19.59
C ASP A 246 -1.09 3.94 18.43
N ILE A 247 -1.94 2.96 18.68
CA ILE A 247 -2.46 2.06 17.65
C ILE A 247 -3.94 2.34 17.36
N ASN A 248 -4.56 3.37 17.96
CA ASN A 248 -6.02 3.55 17.98
C ASN A 248 -6.66 3.94 16.63
N PHE A 249 -5.92 3.89 15.52
CA PHE A 249 -6.47 4.05 14.18
C PHE A 249 -7.63 3.08 13.90
N TYR A 250 -7.68 1.91 14.55
CA TYR A 250 -8.73 0.91 14.35
C TYR A 250 -10.04 1.17 15.10
N LYS A 251 -10.12 2.19 15.98
CA LYS A 251 -11.36 2.41 16.75
C LYS A 251 -12.56 2.68 15.85
N ASP A 252 -12.32 3.33 14.71
CA ASP A 252 -13.34 3.65 13.72
C ASP A 252 -13.62 2.49 12.76
N THR A 253 -12.79 1.43 12.77
CA THR A 253 -12.93 0.28 11.85
C THR A 253 -13.74 -0.87 12.44
N GLY A 254 -14.18 -0.76 13.70
CA GLY A 254 -14.94 -1.80 14.41
C GLY A 254 -14.10 -3.02 14.82
N ILE A 255 -12.78 -2.97 14.67
CA ILE A 255 -11.87 -4.06 15.07
C ILE A 255 -11.64 -3.95 16.58
N SER A 256 -12.06 -4.95 17.35
CA SER A 256 -11.70 -5.05 18.77
C SER A 256 -10.34 -5.74 18.92
N LEU A 257 -9.34 -5.03 19.42
CA LEU A 257 -8.09 -5.64 19.89
C LEU A 257 -8.19 -5.88 21.40
N ASP A 258 -7.74 -7.04 21.85
CA ASP A 258 -7.52 -7.28 23.28
C ASP A 258 -6.56 -6.23 23.82
N ASN A 259 -6.90 -5.62 24.96
CA ASN A 259 -6.12 -4.54 25.55
C ASN A 259 -4.92 -5.07 26.34
N ASP A 260 -4.19 -6.02 25.75
CA ASP A 260 -3.04 -6.65 26.38
C ASP A 260 -1.83 -5.71 26.40
N GLU A 261 -1.04 -5.83 27.47
CA GLU A 261 0.16 -5.04 27.71
C GLU A 261 1.20 -5.23 26.58
N TYR A 262 1.29 -6.44 26.03
CA TYR A 262 2.26 -6.83 25.00
C TYR A 262 1.62 -7.35 23.70
N SER A 263 0.65 -6.61 23.17
CA SER A 263 0.18 -6.85 21.80
C SER A 263 1.35 -6.70 20.81
N GLY A 264 1.43 -7.58 19.81
CA GLY A 264 2.46 -7.51 18.77
C GLY A 264 2.45 -6.18 18.01
N PHE A 265 1.27 -5.54 17.86
CA PHE A 265 1.13 -4.23 17.24
C PHE A 265 1.85 -3.13 18.03
N LYS A 266 1.62 -3.03 19.34
CA LYS A 266 2.29 -2.04 20.20
C LYS A 266 3.80 -2.25 20.21
N LEU A 267 4.24 -3.51 20.29
CA LEU A 267 5.67 -3.83 20.30
C LEU A 267 6.33 -3.48 18.96
N PHE A 268 5.72 -3.86 17.84
CA PHE A 268 6.23 -3.52 16.51
C PHE A 268 6.28 -2.00 16.31
N GLY A 269 5.19 -1.29 16.65
CA GLY A 269 5.16 0.16 16.59
C GLY A 269 6.24 0.81 17.46
N TYR A 270 6.47 0.30 18.68
CA TYR A 270 7.55 0.76 19.55
C TYR A 270 8.92 0.61 18.89
N LEU A 271 9.21 -0.57 18.30
CA LEU A 271 10.50 -0.82 17.65
C LEU A 271 10.72 0.12 16.46
N VAL A 272 9.70 0.34 15.64
CA VAL A 272 9.78 1.26 14.49
C VAL A 272 9.95 2.70 14.96
N SER A 273 9.14 3.16 15.91
CA SER A 273 9.26 4.51 16.48
C SER A 273 10.64 4.73 17.11
N HIS A 274 11.17 3.75 17.84
CA HIS A 274 12.51 3.83 18.43
C HIS A 274 13.60 3.94 17.36
N TYR A 275 13.48 3.19 16.27
CA TYR A 275 14.40 3.30 15.13
C TYR A 275 14.33 4.69 14.47
N GLN A 276 13.12 5.23 14.27
CA GLN A 276 12.91 6.53 13.61
C GLN A 276 13.40 7.73 14.42
N ILE A 277 13.43 7.64 15.76
CA ILE A 277 14.04 8.68 16.61
C ILE A 277 15.50 8.92 16.21
N LYS A 278 16.23 7.84 15.86
CA LYS A 278 17.62 7.93 15.41
C LYS A 278 17.75 8.15 13.89
N ASN A 279 16.76 7.70 13.12
CA ASN A 279 16.78 7.69 11.66
C ASN A 279 15.55 8.41 11.11
N SER A 280 15.54 9.74 11.23
CA SER A 280 14.40 10.53 10.76
C SER A 280 14.21 10.40 9.24
N PRO A 281 12.98 10.16 8.75
CA PRO A 281 12.70 10.05 7.33
C PRO A 281 13.07 11.32 6.55
N ASN A 282 12.98 12.49 7.20
CA ASN A 282 13.34 13.76 6.59
C ASN A 282 14.86 13.90 6.41
N THR A 283 15.65 13.37 7.35
CA THR A 283 17.11 13.36 7.25
C THR A 283 17.55 12.47 6.09
N HIS A 284 16.97 11.27 5.96
CA HIS A 284 17.25 10.40 4.83
C HIS A 284 16.83 11.02 3.50
N LEU A 285 15.64 11.63 3.42
CA LEU A 285 15.20 12.32 2.21
C LEU A 285 16.16 13.44 1.82
N LEU A 286 16.60 14.26 2.79
CA LEU A 286 17.54 15.35 2.54
C LEU A 286 18.86 14.81 1.98
N ILE A 287 19.38 13.73 2.56
CA ILE A 287 20.61 13.06 2.08
C ILE A 287 20.40 12.58 0.64
N CYS A 288 19.32 11.86 0.35
CA CYS A 288 19.05 11.38 -1.01
C CYS A 288 18.86 12.52 -2.02
N VAL A 289 18.21 13.62 -1.63
CA VAL A 289 18.04 14.79 -2.49
C VAL A 289 19.38 15.47 -2.75
N LEU A 290 20.23 15.61 -1.73
CA LEU A 290 21.56 16.17 -1.85
C LEU A 290 22.45 15.31 -2.75
N GLU A 291 22.46 13.99 -2.54
CA GLU A 291 23.16 13.03 -3.38
C GLU A 291 22.69 13.10 -4.83
N ALA A 292 21.37 13.10 -5.05
CA ALA A 292 20.79 13.22 -6.40
C ALA A 292 21.19 14.55 -7.06
N PHE A 293 21.18 15.65 -6.31
CA PHE A 293 21.60 16.97 -6.81
C PHE A 293 23.08 16.99 -7.20
N ILE A 294 23.95 16.45 -6.35
CA ILE A 294 25.40 16.32 -6.63
C ILE A 294 25.59 15.48 -7.90
N LEU A 295 25.05 14.27 -7.93
CA LEU A 295 25.19 13.34 -9.06
C LEU A 295 24.66 13.94 -10.38
N SER A 296 23.57 14.73 -10.32
CA SER A 296 22.98 15.33 -11.52
C SER A 296 23.76 16.55 -12.01
N THR A 297 24.36 17.34 -11.11
CA THR A 297 25.03 18.60 -11.47
C THR A 297 26.51 18.43 -11.75
N THR A 298 27.20 17.46 -11.13
CA THR A 298 28.64 17.23 -11.32
C THR A 298 29.03 17.07 -12.80
N PRO A 299 28.35 16.24 -13.63
CA PRO A 299 28.71 16.11 -15.04
C PRO A 299 28.58 17.40 -15.84
N ILE A 300 27.61 18.26 -15.50
CA ILE A 300 27.41 19.56 -16.15
C ILE A 300 28.58 20.49 -15.83
N TRP A 301 28.95 20.61 -14.55
CA TRP A 301 30.06 21.45 -14.13
C TRP A 301 31.40 21.00 -14.73
N LEU A 302 31.64 19.69 -14.82
CA LEU A 302 32.85 19.14 -15.45
C LEU A 302 32.94 19.51 -16.94
N ARG A 303 31.83 19.42 -17.67
CA ARG A 303 31.76 19.81 -19.10
C ARG A 303 31.97 21.31 -19.30
N ILE A 304 31.35 22.15 -18.47
CA ILE A 304 31.56 23.61 -18.51
C ILE A 304 33.03 23.94 -18.28
N GLY A 305 33.68 23.29 -17.30
CA GLY A 305 35.11 23.48 -17.04
C GLY A 305 36.00 23.11 -18.24
N GLN A 306 35.67 22.02 -18.95
CA GLN A 306 36.40 21.60 -20.16
C GLN A 306 36.23 22.60 -21.32
N LEU A 307 35.02 23.14 -21.51
CA LEU A 307 34.75 24.17 -22.52
C LEU A 307 35.53 25.46 -22.24
N LEU A 308 35.54 25.92 -20.99
CA LEU A 308 36.28 27.13 -20.60
C LEU A 308 37.79 26.99 -20.79
N ASN A 309 38.35 25.78 -20.61
CA ASN A 309 39.78 25.53 -20.83
C ASN A 309 40.16 25.40 -22.31
N SER A 310 39.18 25.26 -23.20
CA SER A 310 39.40 25.09 -24.65
C SER A 310 39.30 26.41 -25.44
N CYS A 311 38.87 27.49 -24.79
CA CYS A 311 38.80 28.86 -25.31
C CYS A 311 40.03 29.67 -24.90
#